data_AF-A0A9P6A007-F1
#
_entry.id   AF-A0A9P6A007-F1
#
_cell.length_a   1.000
_cell.length_b   1.000
_cell.length_c   1.000
_cell.angle_alpha   90.00
_cell.angle_beta   90.00
_cell.angle_gamma   90.00
#
_symmetry.space_group_name_H-M   'P 1'
#
loop_
_entity.id
_entity.type
_entity.pdbx_description
1 polymer ?
#
loop_
_entity_poly.entity_id
_entity_poly.type
_entity_poly.pdbx_seq_one_letter_code
_entity_poly.pdbx_strand_id
1 'polypeptide(L)'
;MLLPRLVVAGTALLSLLEGVTAGRRNVTIDDAEKGAPVGHTVPTYSPANGWSTGSSFTQLDASKIHGGTWHDGTYHPGDAQPKEVNFAFTGVSLYIYCIIANTPPGRFFDAFADYKILIDGELAGEYRHDVEKIPDYFYNTTVFATNTTLENKSHNVTIRMDSTEKPVLLLFDYAVYTMVEDDAVVPPPTAAQVSATPSQPAPTSDQPLSTDTPVPDQPSSSDHIGIIVGAVLGGLSISLISAIGILVYIRKRRMQRAREQAAIRRQWRGSQFLTHSRIWRWILNLPTAPETRITKAPIPVPPIRVPPAMAPTYQTPTSRSFTVTDLESEGGDSSVVAEIREIREALVHLRAQQRAMTEALDAPPPYAPS
;
A
#
# COMPACT_ATOMS: atom_id res chain seq x y z
N MET A 1 -33.91 -65.64 1.76
CA MET A 1 -33.42 -64.52 0.92
C MET A 1 -33.79 -63.21 1.60
N LEU A 2 -32.82 -62.42 2.07
CA LEU A 2 -32.97 -60.99 2.39
C LEU A 2 -31.57 -60.39 2.68
N LEU A 3 -31.26 -59.27 2.01
CA LEU A 3 -30.21 -58.26 2.28
C LEU A 3 -28.82 -58.69 2.83
N PRO A 4 -27.77 -58.50 2.00
CA PRO A 4 -26.49 -58.00 2.51
C PRO A 4 -25.90 -56.88 1.60
N ARG A 5 -26.35 -55.62 1.77
CA ARG A 5 -25.79 -54.44 1.07
C ARG A 5 -25.86 -53.16 1.92
N LEU A 6 -25.07 -53.07 3.00
CA LEU A 6 -24.97 -51.84 3.81
C LEU A 6 -23.61 -51.70 4.54
N VAL A 7 -22.51 -51.73 3.77
CA VAL A 7 -21.13 -51.54 4.29
C VAL A 7 -20.30 -50.52 3.49
N VAL A 8 -20.65 -50.26 2.22
CA VAL A 8 -19.80 -49.49 1.28
C VAL A 8 -19.87 -47.95 1.48
N ALA A 9 -20.77 -47.45 2.33
CA ALA A 9 -20.96 -46.01 2.55
C ALA A 9 -20.01 -45.39 3.60
N GLY A 10 -18.96 -46.10 4.02
CA GLY A 10 -18.11 -45.73 5.17
C GLY A 10 -16.75 -45.08 4.88
N THR A 11 -16.30 -45.04 3.61
CA THR A 11 -14.88 -44.74 3.26
C THR A 11 -14.71 -43.61 2.23
N ALA A 12 -15.68 -42.70 2.12
CA ALA A 12 -15.69 -41.61 1.13
C ALA A 12 -15.78 -40.19 1.74
N LEU A 13 -15.53 -40.04 3.05
CA LEU A 13 -15.58 -38.74 3.75
C LEU A 13 -14.37 -38.52 4.68
N LEU A 14 -13.21 -39.06 4.31
CA LEU A 14 -11.94 -38.85 5.02
C LEU A 14 -10.72 -38.71 4.10
N SER A 15 -10.95 -38.34 2.83
CA SER A 15 -9.99 -37.52 2.10
C SER A 15 -9.90 -36.18 2.82
N LEU A 16 -8.92 -36.06 3.73
CA LEU A 16 -8.65 -34.83 4.46
C LEU A 16 -8.52 -33.68 3.47
N LEU A 17 -9.06 -32.51 3.84
CA LEU A 17 -8.46 -31.28 3.39
C LEU A 17 -7.11 -31.17 4.12
N GLU A 18 -6.08 -31.77 3.52
CA GLU A 18 -4.71 -31.26 3.63
C GLU A 18 -4.68 -29.89 2.96
N GLY A 19 -5.30 -28.92 3.65
CA GLY A 19 -5.30 -27.53 3.26
C GLY A 19 -3.92 -26.97 3.55
N VAL A 20 -2.98 -27.26 2.63
CA VAL A 20 -1.62 -26.72 2.59
C VAL A 20 -1.71 -25.23 2.91
N THR A 21 -1.22 -24.85 4.10
CA THR A 21 -1.33 -23.48 4.60
C THR A 21 -0.22 -22.63 4.03
N ALA A 22 -0.22 -22.51 2.69
CA ALA A 22 0.80 -21.85 1.90
C ALA A 22 1.28 -20.57 2.59
N GLY A 23 2.57 -20.57 2.93
CA GLY A 23 3.23 -19.56 3.73
C GLY A 23 3.09 -18.19 3.09
N ARG A 24 3.14 -17.13 3.89
CA ARG A 24 3.17 -15.75 3.39
C ARG A 24 4.23 -14.98 4.15
N ARG A 25 5.25 -14.54 3.41
CA ARG A 25 6.28 -13.65 3.92
C ARG A 25 6.29 -12.34 3.13
N ASN A 26 6.54 -11.26 3.85
CA ASN A 26 6.84 -9.97 3.24
C ASN A 26 8.33 -9.97 2.86
N VAL A 27 8.65 -9.44 1.69
CA VAL A 27 10.03 -9.26 1.21
C VAL A 27 10.18 -7.80 0.77
N THR A 28 11.30 -7.18 1.16
CA THR A 28 11.62 -5.80 0.77
C THR A 28 12.55 -5.78 -0.43
N ILE A 29 12.25 -4.89 -1.37
CA ILE A 29 13.10 -4.42 -2.46
C ILE A 29 13.59 -3.04 -2.03
N ASP A 30 14.89 -2.93 -1.76
CA ASP A 30 15.58 -1.69 -1.36
C ASP A 30 15.92 -0.86 -2.61
N ASP A 31 16.24 0.43 -2.48
CA ASP A 31 16.70 1.25 -3.62
C ASP A 31 18.06 0.77 -4.19
N ALA A 32 18.90 0.20 -3.33
CA ALA A 32 20.27 -0.19 -3.61
C ALA A 32 20.56 -1.64 -3.20
N GLU A 33 21.62 -2.23 -3.75
CA GLU A 33 22.05 -3.61 -3.46
C GLU A 33 22.66 -3.79 -2.04
N LYS A 34 22.63 -2.76 -1.19
CA LYS A 34 23.63 -2.54 -0.13
C LYS A 34 23.41 -3.40 1.13
N GLY A 35 23.80 -4.67 1.04
CA GLY A 35 23.63 -5.67 2.09
C GLY A 35 22.48 -6.63 1.83
N ALA A 36 21.88 -6.57 0.65
CA ALA A 36 20.87 -7.51 0.21
C ALA A 36 21.46 -8.93 0.04
N PRO A 37 20.80 -9.99 0.54
CA PRO A 37 21.16 -11.38 0.24
C PRO A 37 21.24 -11.68 -1.27
N VAL A 38 22.15 -12.59 -1.64
CA VAL A 38 22.34 -13.02 -3.03
C VAL A 38 21.02 -13.54 -3.61
N GLY A 39 20.55 -12.89 -4.68
CA GLY A 39 19.28 -13.21 -5.35
C GLY A 39 18.11 -12.25 -5.07
N HIS A 40 18.34 -11.12 -4.38
CA HIS A 40 17.36 -10.04 -4.29
C HIS A 40 17.18 -9.31 -5.63
N THR A 41 15.95 -8.85 -5.92
CA THR A 41 15.70 -7.87 -6.97
C THR A 41 16.29 -6.52 -6.56
N VAL A 42 17.12 -5.91 -7.41
CA VAL A 42 17.52 -4.50 -7.32
C VAL A 42 16.73 -3.71 -8.39
N PRO A 43 16.18 -2.52 -8.08
CA PRO A 43 15.51 -1.70 -9.08
C PRO A 43 16.45 -1.24 -10.19
N THR A 44 15.88 -1.03 -11.38
CA THR A 44 16.59 -0.50 -12.55
C THR A 44 16.03 0.86 -12.93
N TYR A 45 16.92 1.80 -13.25
CA TYR A 45 16.60 3.23 -13.36
C TYR A 45 16.85 3.72 -14.79
N SER A 46 15.82 4.25 -15.46
CA SER A 46 15.88 4.69 -16.86
C SER A 46 15.50 6.17 -17.03
N PRO A 47 16.12 6.92 -17.97
CA PRO A 47 17.39 6.60 -18.63
C PRO A 47 18.56 6.61 -17.61
N ALA A 48 19.58 5.79 -17.84
CA ALA A 48 20.61 5.49 -16.83
C ALA A 48 21.46 6.70 -16.37
N ASN A 49 21.57 7.74 -17.19
CA ASN A 49 22.23 9.01 -16.84
C ASN A 49 21.31 10.03 -16.15
N GLY A 50 20.07 9.64 -15.85
CA GLY A 50 19.00 10.51 -15.38
C GLY A 50 18.70 10.43 -13.88
N TRP A 51 19.51 9.73 -13.10
CA TRP A 51 19.26 9.40 -11.69
C TRP A 51 20.52 9.56 -10.83
N SER A 52 20.35 9.71 -9.53
CA SER A 52 21.43 9.80 -8.54
C SER A 52 21.11 8.98 -7.31
N THR A 53 22.09 8.24 -6.78
CA THR A 53 21.99 7.58 -5.48
C THR A 53 22.43 8.57 -4.39
N GLY A 54 21.62 8.79 -3.36
CA GLY A 54 22.02 9.54 -2.16
C GLY A 54 22.41 11.01 -2.43
N SER A 55 21.72 11.72 -3.33
CA SER A 55 22.25 12.99 -3.84
C SER A 55 22.39 14.09 -2.77
N SER A 56 23.50 14.82 -2.80
CA SER A 56 23.84 15.85 -1.80
C SER A 56 22.90 17.09 -1.80
N PHE A 57 21.92 17.14 -2.69
CA PHE A 57 21.02 18.28 -2.88
C PHE A 57 19.79 18.25 -1.96
N THR A 58 19.38 17.06 -1.49
CA THR A 58 18.11 16.85 -0.77
C THR A 58 18.25 16.79 0.76
N GLN A 59 19.47 16.93 1.32
CA GLN A 59 19.74 17.01 2.77
C GLN A 59 18.97 15.99 3.64
N LEU A 60 18.72 14.78 3.12
CA LEU A 60 17.86 13.80 3.78
C LEU A 60 18.48 13.20 5.03
N ASP A 61 17.63 12.96 6.03
CA ASP A 61 17.97 12.30 7.27
C ASP A 61 18.01 10.78 7.05
N ALA A 62 19.18 10.26 6.70
CA ALA A 62 19.43 8.85 6.44
C ALA A 62 19.05 7.90 7.60
N SER A 63 18.77 8.40 8.81
CA SER A 63 18.24 7.57 9.91
C SER A 63 16.74 7.22 9.77
N LYS A 64 16.04 7.84 8.81
CA LYS A 64 14.60 7.65 8.53
C LYS A 64 14.29 6.89 7.23
N ILE A 65 15.33 6.48 6.51
CA ILE A 65 15.28 5.91 5.15
C ILE A 65 15.60 4.40 5.23
N HIS A 66 15.04 3.56 4.36
CA HIS A 66 15.48 2.17 4.23
C HIS A 66 16.90 2.09 3.65
N GLY A 67 17.66 1.05 3.99
CA GLY A 67 19.08 0.90 3.64
C GLY A 67 20.06 1.98 4.18
N GLY A 68 19.55 3.14 4.63
CA GLY A 68 20.29 4.38 4.68
C GLY A 68 20.58 4.98 3.29
N THR A 69 19.82 4.61 2.25
CA THR A 69 20.03 4.96 0.84
C THR A 69 18.72 5.32 0.15
N TRP A 70 18.80 6.10 -0.93
CA TRP A 70 17.66 6.43 -1.78
C TRP A 70 18.16 6.72 -3.21
N HIS A 71 17.27 6.58 -4.20
CA HIS A 71 17.53 7.04 -5.56
C HIS A 71 16.59 8.20 -5.93
N ASP A 72 17.18 9.33 -6.33
CA ASP A 72 16.47 10.54 -6.74
C ASP A 72 16.67 10.91 -8.22
N GLY A 73 15.65 11.53 -8.81
CA GLY A 73 15.67 12.00 -10.20
C GLY A 73 14.49 12.90 -10.55
N THR A 74 14.75 13.99 -11.28
CA THR A 74 13.74 14.99 -11.68
C THR A 74 13.43 14.93 -13.18
N TYR A 75 12.23 14.48 -13.55
CA TYR A 75 11.71 14.53 -14.92
C TYR A 75 11.22 15.96 -15.24
N HIS A 76 11.48 16.48 -16.43
CA HIS A 76 11.02 17.79 -16.86
C HIS A 76 10.02 17.68 -18.04
N PRO A 77 8.93 18.46 -18.08
CA PRO A 77 8.01 18.47 -19.21
C PRO A 77 8.74 18.77 -20.52
N GLY A 78 8.70 17.81 -21.46
CA GLY A 78 9.44 17.88 -22.72
C GLY A 78 10.77 17.11 -22.75
N ASP A 79 11.18 16.47 -21.65
CA ASP A 79 12.24 15.45 -21.67
C ASP A 79 11.91 14.36 -22.71
N ALA A 80 12.90 14.02 -23.55
CA ALA A 80 12.69 13.20 -24.75
C ALA A 80 12.26 11.74 -24.49
N GLN A 81 12.35 11.27 -23.24
CA GLN A 81 11.90 9.97 -22.75
C GLN A 81 11.39 10.14 -21.31
N PRO A 82 10.39 9.35 -20.86
CA PRO A 82 9.98 9.34 -19.46
C PRO A 82 11.15 8.89 -18.56
N LYS A 83 11.09 9.28 -17.28
CA LYS A 83 11.93 8.66 -16.23
C LYS A 83 11.18 7.51 -15.60
N GLU A 84 11.84 6.38 -15.40
CA GLU A 84 11.21 5.23 -14.76
C GLU A 84 12.11 4.49 -13.75
N VAL A 85 11.46 3.92 -12.74
CA VAL A 85 12.02 2.88 -11.86
C VAL A 85 11.31 1.57 -12.20
N ASN A 86 12.07 0.55 -12.56
CA ASN A 86 11.57 -0.75 -13.02
C ASN A 86 12.10 -1.90 -12.14
N PHE A 87 11.21 -2.73 -11.59
CA PHE A 87 11.58 -3.91 -10.78
C PHE A 87 10.54 -5.04 -10.90
N ALA A 88 10.96 -6.28 -10.66
CA ALA A 88 10.08 -7.45 -10.71
C ALA A 88 9.97 -8.17 -9.36
N PHE A 89 8.79 -8.74 -9.07
CA PHE A 89 8.54 -9.54 -7.86
C PHE A 89 7.59 -10.70 -8.16
N THR A 90 7.67 -11.78 -7.39
CA THR A 90 6.69 -12.88 -7.45
C THR A 90 5.85 -12.87 -6.17
N GLY A 91 4.54 -12.61 -6.28
CA GLY A 91 3.69 -12.52 -5.09
C GLY A 91 2.30 -11.91 -5.32
N VAL A 92 1.56 -11.71 -4.23
CA VAL A 92 0.11 -11.46 -4.22
C VAL A 92 -0.30 -10.07 -3.70
N SER A 93 0.66 -9.21 -3.35
CA SER A 93 0.44 -7.80 -3.01
C SER A 93 1.72 -6.99 -3.14
N LEU A 94 1.60 -5.69 -3.39
CA LEU A 94 2.71 -4.75 -3.45
C LEU A 94 2.37 -3.46 -2.69
N TYR A 95 3.36 -2.91 -1.99
CA TYR A 95 3.38 -1.59 -1.38
C TYR A 95 4.65 -0.86 -1.85
N ILE A 96 4.54 0.41 -2.24
CA ILE A 96 5.68 1.23 -2.67
C ILE A 96 5.79 2.43 -1.74
N TYR A 97 7.00 2.69 -1.26
CA TYR A 97 7.32 3.76 -0.33
C TYR A 97 8.35 4.70 -0.95
N CYS A 98 8.10 6.00 -0.78
CA CYS A 98 8.98 7.06 -1.24
C CYS A 98 9.16 8.10 -0.13
N ILE A 99 10.18 8.92 -0.28
CA ILE A 99 10.27 10.19 0.43
C ILE A 99 9.57 11.23 -0.44
N ILE A 100 8.65 12.01 0.13
CA ILE A 100 7.99 13.11 -0.58
C ILE A 100 8.54 14.43 -0.06
N ALA A 101 9.10 15.25 -0.94
CA ALA A 101 9.57 16.58 -0.61
C ALA A 101 8.40 17.58 -0.51
N ASN A 102 8.54 18.58 0.36
CA ASN A 102 7.57 19.67 0.50
C ASN A 102 8.26 21.03 0.23
N THR A 103 8.39 21.93 1.21
CA THR A 103 9.27 23.13 1.11
C THR A 103 10.51 23.08 2.03
N PRO A 104 11.31 22.01 2.02
CA PRO A 104 12.37 21.77 2.99
C PRO A 104 13.42 22.89 3.03
N PRO A 105 14.04 23.14 4.21
CA PRO A 105 14.88 24.31 4.41
C PRO A 105 16.20 24.22 3.64
N GLY A 106 16.66 25.35 3.11
CA GLY A 106 18.03 25.54 2.63
C GLY A 106 18.22 25.58 1.11
N ARG A 107 17.28 25.08 0.29
CA ARG A 107 17.33 25.23 -1.17
C ARG A 107 15.96 25.08 -1.83
N PHE A 108 15.74 25.81 -2.92
CA PHE A 108 14.61 25.58 -3.83
C PHE A 108 14.96 24.49 -4.85
N PHE A 109 14.02 23.56 -5.06
CA PHE A 109 14.01 22.58 -6.14
C PHE A 109 12.56 22.17 -6.40
N ASP A 110 12.30 21.51 -7.53
CA ASP A 110 10.95 21.05 -7.88
C ASP A 110 10.52 19.86 -7.01
N ALA A 111 9.74 20.14 -5.97
CA ALA A 111 9.24 19.15 -5.00
C ALA A 111 7.88 18.53 -5.40
N PHE A 112 7.41 18.77 -6.62
CA PHE A 112 6.16 18.23 -7.14
C PHE A 112 6.30 16.72 -7.44
N ALA A 113 5.32 15.93 -7.01
CA ALA A 113 5.25 14.49 -7.28
C ALA A 113 4.03 14.16 -8.15
N ASP A 114 4.23 13.35 -9.18
CA ASP A 114 3.22 12.93 -10.16
C ASP A 114 3.69 11.61 -10.79
N TYR A 115 3.30 10.49 -10.18
CA TYR A 115 3.80 9.15 -10.50
C TYR A 115 2.68 8.26 -11.02
N LYS A 116 2.91 7.59 -12.15
CA LYS A 116 2.08 6.49 -12.64
C LYS A 116 2.71 5.17 -12.25
N ILE A 117 1.96 4.30 -11.59
CA ILE A 117 2.40 2.96 -11.21
C ILE A 117 1.73 1.96 -12.13
N LEU A 118 2.54 1.30 -12.97
CA LEU A 118 2.11 0.26 -13.87
C LEU A 118 2.51 -1.11 -13.31
N ILE A 119 1.64 -2.11 -13.47
CA ILE A 119 1.92 -3.52 -13.16
C ILE A 119 1.63 -4.34 -14.42
N ASP A 120 2.59 -5.15 -14.85
CA ASP A 120 2.57 -5.95 -16.08
C ASP A 120 2.31 -5.13 -17.37
N GLY A 121 2.59 -3.82 -17.31
CA GLY A 121 2.37 -2.85 -18.40
C GLY A 121 1.06 -2.07 -18.31
N GLU A 122 0.13 -2.49 -17.45
CA GLU A 122 -1.18 -1.85 -17.25
C GLU A 122 -1.15 -0.84 -16.10
N LEU A 123 -1.90 0.27 -16.21
CA LEU A 123 -1.95 1.30 -15.16
C LEU A 123 -2.70 0.77 -13.91
N ALA A 124 -1.95 0.55 -12.82
CA ALA A 124 -2.48 0.00 -11.57
C ALA A 124 -2.86 1.08 -10.54
N GLY A 125 -2.26 2.27 -10.63
CA GLY A 125 -2.59 3.41 -9.79
C GLY A 125 -1.72 4.64 -10.08
N GLU A 126 -2.08 5.76 -9.47
CA GLU A 126 -1.39 7.05 -9.62
C GLU A 126 -1.19 7.69 -8.25
N TYR A 127 -0.12 8.48 -8.10
CA TYR A 127 0.18 9.26 -6.89
C TYR A 127 0.55 10.69 -7.27
N ARG A 128 -0.05 11.68 -6.60
CA ARG A 128 0.26 13.09 -6.82
C ARG A 128 0.38 13.87 -5.51
N HIS A 129 1.39 14.75 -5.41
CA HIS A 129 1.55 15.73 -4.33
C HIS A 129 1.94 17.09 -4.93
N ASP A 130 1.04 18.07 -4.78
CA ASP A 130 1.34 19.48 -5.04
C ASP A 130 1.91 20.13 -3.77
N VAL A 131 2.96 20.94 -3.95
CA VAL A 131 3.81 21.47 -2.86
C VAL A 131 3.03 22.36 -1.89
N GLU A 132 3.12 22.06 -0.59
CA GLU A 132 2.49 22.83 0.47
C GLU A 132 3.42 23.91 1.04
N LYS A 133 2.87 24.79 1.90
CA LYS A 133 3.63 25.88 2.55
C LYS A 133 4.27 25.43 3.88
N ILE A 134 4.70 24.17 3.96
CA ILE A 134 5.26 23.55 5.17
C ILE A 134 6.65 22.96 4.86
N PRO A 135 7.71 23.37 5.58
CA PRO A 135 9.05 22.88 5.33
C PRO A 135 9.29 21.50 5.95
N ASP A 136 9.22 20.44 5.16
CA ASP A 136 9.46 19.06 5.61
C ASP A 136 9.85 18.10 4.47
N TYR A 137 10.22 16.88 4.84
CA TYR A 137 10.29 15.68 3.99
C TYR A 137 9.43 14.57 4.61
N PHE A 138 8.47 14.03 3.86
CA PHE A 138 7.59 12.96 4.31
C PHE A 138 8.22 11.58 3.99
N TYR A 139 9.07 11.09 4.90
CA TYR A 139 9.69 9.76 4.84
C TYR A 139 8.67 8.62 4.98
N ASN A 140 8.98 7.44 4.43
CA ASN A 140 8.14 6.24 4.48
C ASN A 140 6.70 6.48 3.96
N THR A 141 6.52 7.38 2.99
CA THR A 141 5.20 7.69 2.43
C THR A 141 4.79 6.59 1.45
N THR A 142 3.71 5.87 1.76
CA THR A 142 3.12 4.89 0.83
C THR A 142 2.51 5.61 -0.37
N VAL A 143 3.20 5.58 -1.52
CA VAL A 143 2.71 6.15 -2.78
C VAL A 143 1.76 5.22 -3.51
N PHE A 144 1.92 3.90 -3.33
CA PHE A 144 1.07 2.88 -3.94
C PHE A 144 0.86 1.69 -3.02
N ALA A 145 -0.32 1.08 -3.09
CA ALA A 145 -0.66 -0.18 -2.44
C ALA A 145 -1.69 -0.94 -3.28
N THR A 146 -1.50 -2.25 -3.47
CA THR A 146 -2.45 -3.10 -4.22
C THR A 146 -3.80 -3.19 -3.51
N ASN A 147 -4.84 -2.62 -4.11
CA ASN A 147 -6.21 -2.60 -3.58
C ASN A 147 -6.88 -4.00 -3.51
N THR A 148 -6.41 -4.93 -4.34
CA THR A 148 -6.86 -6.32 -4.43
C THR A 148 -5.67 -7.27 -4.34
N THR A 149 -5.90 -8.49 -3.89
CA THR A 149 -4.93 -9.59 -4.01
C THR A 149 -4.59 -9.79 -5.48
N LEU A 150 -3.30 -9.81 -5.82
CA LEU A 150 -2.83 -10.19 -7.16
C LEU A 150 -2.78 -11.73 -7.30
N GLU A 151 -2.62 -12.20 -8.53
CA GLU A 151 -2.32 -13.61 -8.82
C GLU A 151 -0.92 -13.96 -8.27
N ASN A 152 -0.70 -15.19 -7.78
CA ASN A 152 0.64 -15.58 -7.29
C ASN A 152 1.56 -15.93 -8.47
N LYS A 153 2.02 -14.91 -9.19
CA LYS A 153 2.92 -15.02 -10.35
C LYS A 153 4.01 -13.97 -10.29
N SER A 154 4.97 -14.05 -11.22
CA SER A 154 5.92 -12.96 -11.46
C SER A 154 5.19 -11.77 -12.08
N HIS A 155 5.41 -10.59 -11.49
CA HIS A 155 4.90 -9.31 -11.93
C HIS A 155 6.06 -8.37 -12.25
N ASN A 156 5.92 -7.54 -13.28
CA ASN A 156 6.82 -6.42 -13.55
C ASN A 156 6.17 -5.10 -13.10
N VAL A 157 6.94 -4.22 -12.46
CA VAL A 157 6.47 -2.94 -11.91
C VAL A 157 7.26 -1.81 -12.56
N THR A 158 6.54 -0.79 -13.02
CA THR A 158 7.12 0.45 -13.54
C THR A 158 6.53 1.63 -12.76
N ILE A 159 7.38 2.41 -12.08
CA ILE A 159 7.02 3.74 -11.57
C ILE A 159 7.48 4.74 -12.64
N ARG A 160 6.55 5.41 -13.31
CA ARG A 160 6.80 6.33 -14.43
C ARG A 160 6.54 7.79 -14.04
N MET A 161 7.45 8.67 -14.44
CA MET A 161 7.26 10.12 -14.51
C MET A 161 7.26 10.58 -15.97
N ASP A 162 6.15 11.17 -16.38
CA ASP A 162 5.86 11.62 -17.76
C ASP A 162 4.96 12.88 -17.78
N SER A 163 4.92 13.65 -16.69
CA SER A 163 3.96 14.76 -16.49
C SER A 163 4.21 15.93 -17.44
N THR A 164 3.13 16.44 -18.04
CA THR A 164 3.18 17.58 -18.97
C THR A 164 3.04 18.93 -18.27
N GLU A 165 2.84 18.97 -16.95
CA GLU A 165 2.48 20.19 -16.22
C GLU A 165 3.67 20.93 -15.59
N LYS A 166 4.50 20.21 -14.81
CA LYS A 166 5.64 20.76 -14.06
C LYS A 166 6.76 19.71 -13.96
N PRO A 167 8.01 20.09 -13.62
CA PRO A 167 9.03 19.10 -13.29
C PRO A 167 8.62 18.25 -12.10
N VAL A 168 8.86 16.94 -12.19
CA VAL A 168 8.46 15.93 -11.21
C VAL A 168 9.70 15.33 -10.58
N LEU A 169 9.80 15.32 -9.25
CA LEU A 169 10.87 14.67 -8.50
C LEU A 169 10.35 13.37 -7.87
N LEU A 170 11.01 12.25 -8.15
CA LEU A 170 10.89 11.02 -7.37
C LEU A 170 12.09 10.90 -6.43
N LEU A 171 11.83 10.50 -5.18
CA LEU A 171 12.84 9.96 -4.27
C LEU A 171 12.39 8.55 -3.85
N PHE A 172 12.87 7.53 -4.55
CA PHE A 172 12.54 6.13 -4.27
C PHE A 172 13.36 5.62 -3.07
N ASP A 173 12.67 4.96 -2.15
CA ASP A 173 13.18 4.50 -0.86
C ASP A 173 13.13 2.96 -0.83
N TYR A 174 11.93 2.35 -0.83
CA TYR A 174 11.78 0.90 -0.90
C TYR A 174 10.38 0.45 -1.38
N ALA A 175 10.26 -0.82 -1.75
CA ALA A 175 8.98 -1.48 -1.99
C ALA A 175 8.89 -2.79 -1.17
N VAL A 176 7.68 -3.17 -0.76
CA VAL A 176 7.42 -4.41 0.00
C VAL A 176 6.37 -5.23 -0.73
N TYR A 177 6.70 -6.49 -1.04
CA TYR A 177 5.74 -7.43 -1.63
C TYR A 177 5.47 -8.61 -0.70
N THR A 178 4.26 -9.19 -0.78
CA THR A 178 3.94 -10.46 -0.10
C THR A 178 4.08 -11.59 -1.10
N MET A 179 5.07 -12.47 -0.92
CA MET A 179 5.11 -13.73 -1.68
C MET A 179 4.34 -14.84 -0.97
N VAL A 180 3.82 -15.78 -1.74
CA VAL A 180 3.27 -17.04 -1.22
C VAL A 180 4.33 -18.13 -1.37
N GLU A 181 4.59 -18.84 -0.28
CA GLU A 181 5.40 -20.05 -0.24
C GLU A 181 4.45 -21.24 -0.36
N ASP A 182 4.51 -21.98 -1.47
CA ASP A 182 3.95 -23.33 -1.46
C ASP A 182 4.84 -24.20 -0.54
N ASP A 183 4.22 -24.94 0.39
CA ASP A 183 4.95 -25.93 1.21
C ASP A 183 5.52 -26.99 0.26
N ALA A 184 6.80 -26.85 -0.09
CA ALA A 184 7.49 -27.80 -0.95
C ALA A 184 7.44 -29.18 -0.29
N VAL A 185 6.67 -30.10 -0.90
CA VAL A 185 6.53 -31.48 -0.44
C VAL A 185 7.93 -32.07 -0.28
N VAL A 186 8.35 -32.24 0.97
CA VAL A 186 9.70 -32.69 1.30
C VAL A 186 9.92 -34.04 0.64
N PRO A 187 10.82 -34.15 -0.37
CA PRO A 187 11.09 -35.44 -0.96
C PRO A 187 11.68 -36.34 0.13
N PRO A 188 11.19 -37.57 0.30
CA PRO A 188 11.72 -38.46 1.33
C PRO A 188 13.24 -38.63 1.13
N PRO A 189 14.03 -38.69 2.21
CA PRO A 189 15.49 -38.73 2.11
C PRO A 189 15.89 -39.94 1.26
N THR A 190 16.41 -39.65 0.07
CA THR A 190 16.83 -40.69 -0.87
C THR A 190 18.04 -41.39 -0.27
N ALA A 191 17.81 -42.59 0.27
CA ALA A 191 18.87 -43.40 0.87
C ALA A 191 19.97 -43.64 -0.17
N ALA A 192 21.20 -43.29 0.19
CA ALA A 192 22.33 -43.32 -0.74
C ALA A 192 22.54 -44.74 -1.30
N GLN A 193 22.46 -44.89 -2.62
CA GLN A 193 22.80 -46.14 -3.28
C GLN A 193 24.31 -46.35 -3.21
N VAL A 194 24.73 -47.36 -2.45
CA VAL A 194 26.15 -47.77 -2.34
C VAL A 194 26.35 -49.05 -3.14
N SER A 195 27.22 -49.01 -4.16
CA SER A 195 27.41 -50.12 -5.11
C SER A 195 28.77 -50.80 -4.95
N ALA A 196 28.79 -52.02 -4.38
CA ALA A 196 29.90 -53.00 -4.36
C ALA A 196 29.43 -54.33 -3.74
N THR A 197 30.05 -55.51 -3.88
CA THR A 197 30.84 -56.15 -4.96
C THR A 197 30.85 -57.67 -4.65
N PRO A 198 30.61 -58.60 -5.60
CA PRO A 198 30.36 -60.01 -5.27
C PRO A 198 31.63 -60.88 -5.14
N SER A 199 31.65 -61.84 -4.21
CA SER A 199 32.68 -62.90 -4.14
C SER A 199 32.31 -64.13 -3.28
N GLN A 200 32.05 -65.28 -3.94
CA GLN A 200 32.35 -66.67 -3.54
C GLN A 200 31.75 -67.30 -2.23
N PRO A 201 31.84 -68.66 -2.04
CA PRO A 201 30.83 -69.42 -1.27
C PRO A 201 31.34 -70.29 -0.08
N ALA A 202 30.38 -70.88 0.67
CA ALA A 202 30.28 -72.26 1.27
C ALA A 202 31.53 -72.99 1.84
N PRO A 203 31.44 -73.87 2.89
CA PRO A 203 30.29 -74.78 3.17
C PRO A 203 29.96 -75.17 4.65
N THR A 204 28.85 -75.92 4.86
CA THR A 204 28.53 -76.85 6.00
C THR A 204 28.51 -76.30 7.45
N SER A 205 27.68 -76.73 8.41
CA SER A 205 26.64 -77.80 8.56
C SER A 205 25.82 -77.52 9.86
N ASP A 206 24.80 -78.24 10.37
CA ASP A 206 24.11 -79.51 10.03
C ASP A 206 22.66 -79.58 10.58
N GLN A 207 22.03 -80.77 10.62
CA GLN A 207 20.81 -81.16 11.40
C GLN A 207 21.17 -81.64 12.84
N PRO A 208 20.29 -82.19 13.75
CA PRO A 208 18.86 -82.61 13.74
C PRO A 208 18.00 -82.01 14.92
N LEU A 209 16.76 -82.39 15.35
CA LEU A 209 15.53 -83.06 14.82
C LEU A 209 14.41 -83.04 15.90
N SER A 210 13.13 -82.79 15.54
CA SER A 210 11.87 -83.00 16.33
C SER A 210 11.67 -82.20 17.66
N THR A 211 10.46 -81.86 18.11
CA THR A 211 9.38 -82.76 18.64
C THR A 211 8.02 -82.03 18.79
N ASP A 212 6.94 -82.80 18.99
CA ASP A 212 5.49 -82.47 19.04
C ASP A 212 4.95 -81.69 20.28
N THR A 213 3.88 -80.90 20.08
CA THR A 213 2.49 -80.96 20.67
C THR A 213 2.30 -81.38 22.17
N PRO A 214 1.41 -80.78 23.04
CA PRO A 214 0.06 -80.21 22.77
C PRO A 214 -0.37 -78.89 23.52
N VAL A 215 -1.66 -78.53 23.34
CA VAL A 215 -2.49 -77.45 23.93
C VAL A 215 -3.03 -77.79 25.35
N PRO A 216 -3.09 -76.82 26.30
CA PRO A 216 -4.36 -76.27 26.86
C PRO A 216 -4.28 -74.76 27.25
N ASP A 217 -5.32 -74.00 27.60
CA ASP A 217 -6.80 -74.13 27.49
C ASP A 217 -7.47 -72.73 27.47
N GLN A 218 -8.77 -72.66 27.16
CA GLN A 218 -9.54 -71.39 27.06
C GLN A 218 -10.46 -71.12 28.28
N PRO A 219 -10.47 -69.89 28.83
CA PRO A 219 -11.56 -69.40 29.69
C PRO A 219 -12.50 -68.38 29.00
N SER A 220 -13.80 -68.60 29.23
CA SER A 220 -15.01 -67.83 28.91
C SER A 220 -14.94 -66.30 28.75
N SER A 221 -15.78 -65.79 27.84
CA SER A 221 -16.14 -64.38 27.60
C SER A 221 -16.91 -63.68 28.73
N SER A 222 -16.75 -62.35 28.84
CA SER A 222 -17.66 -61.43 29.54
C SER A 222 -17.95 -60.18 28.70
N ASP A 223 -19.21 -59.74 28.62
CA ASP A 223 -19.64 -58.73 27.65
C ASP A 223 -19.20 -57.29 27.94
N HIS A 224 -18.21 -56.80 27.19
CA HIS A 224 -17.72 -55.41 27.27
C HIS A 224 -18.57 -54.39 26.48
N ILE A 225 -19.79 -54.77 26.06
CA ILE A 225 -20.66 -53.97 25.17
C ILE A 225 -20.93 -52.57 25.73
N GLY A 226 -21.12 -52.43 27.05
CA GLY A 226 -21.39 -51.14 27.70
C GLY A 226 -20.25 -50.12 27.58
N ILE A 227 -18.99 -50.57 27.50
CA ILE A 227 -17.81 -49.69 27.38
C ILE A 227 -17.75 -49.09 25.97
N ILE A 228 -18.06 -49.89 24.95
CA ILE A 228 -18.01 -49.50 23.53
C ILE A 228 -19.06 -48.42 23.23
N VAL A 229 -20.29 -48.58 23.73
CA VAL A 229 -21.38 -47.61 23.50
C VAL A 229 -21.10 -46.26 24.18
N GLY A 230 -20.56 -46.27 25.40
CA GLY A 230 -20.20 -45.04 26.13
C GLY A 230 -19.12 -44.21 25.43
N ALA A 231 -18.08 -44.87 24.90
CA ALA A 231 -16.97 -44.21 24.23
C ALA A 231 -17.40 -43.45 22.96
N VAL A 232 -18.29 -44.04 22.14
CA VAL A 232 -18.75 -43.43 20.88
C VAL A 232 -19.60 -42.17 21.14
N LEU A 233 -20.53 -42.22 22.10
CA LEU A 233 -21.38 -41.07 22.45
C LEU A 233 -20.57 -39.91 23.07
N GLY A 234 -19.57 -40.22 23.91
CA GLY A 234 -18.63 -39.23 24.42
C GLY A 234 -17.78 -38.59 23.32
N GLY A 235 -17.19 -39.41 22.44
CA GLY A 235 -16.33 -38.95 21.35
C GLY A 235 -17.05 -38.04 20.36
N LEU A 236 -18.29 -38.38 19.96
CA LEU A 236 -19.12 -37.52 19.08
C LEU A 236 -19.42 -36.17 19.73
N SER A 237 -19.72 -36.15 21.03
CA SER A 237 -20.01 -34.92 21.78
C SER A 237 -18.79 -33.98 21.84
N ILE A 238 -17.61 -34.52 22.16
CA ILE A 238 -16.35 -33.76 22.22
C ILE A 238 -15.94 -33.27 20.82
N SER A 239 -16.09 -34.10 19.79
CA SER A 239 -15.80 -33.73 18.40
C SER A 239 -16.68 -32.56 17.92
N LEU A 240 -17.99 -32.60 18.20
CA LEU A 240 -18.91 -31.53 17.84
C LEU A 240 -18.58 -30.21 18.56
N ILE A 241 -18.25 -30.26 19.86
CA ILE A 241 -17.82 -29.08 20.64
C ILE A 241 -16.52 -28.50 20.07
N SER A 242 -15.55 -29.35 19.73
CA SER A 242 -14.28 -28.94 19.11
C SER A 242 -14.51 -28.26 17.75
N ALA A 243 -15.33 -28.86 16.87
CA ALA A 243 -15.66 -28.30 15.57
C ALA A 243 -16.37 -26.94 15.68
N ILE A 244 -17.30 -26.79 16.62
CA ILE A 244 -17.95 -25.49 16.91
C ILE A 244 -16.93 -24.48 17.44
N GLY A 245 -16.04 -24.86 18.35
CA GLY A 245 -14.96 -24.01 18.87
C GLY A 245 -14.02 -23.51 17.77
N ILE A 246 -13.59 -24.40 16.88
CA ILE A 246 -12.76 -24.08 15.70
C ILE A 246 -13.50 -23.14 14.75
N LEU A 247 -14.78 -23.40 14.46
CA LEU A 247 -15.58 -22.55 13.57
C LEU A 247 -15.83 -21.15 14.17
N VAL A 248 -16.05 -21.04 15.48
CA VAL A 248 -16.12 -19.77 16.21
C VAL A 248 -14.77 -19.05 16.20
N TYR A 249 -13.66 -19.75 16.41
CA TYR A 249 -12.31 -19.18 16.33
C TYR A 249 -12.00 -18.64 14.92
N ILE A 250 -12.28 -19.41 13.87
CA ILE A 250 -12.11 -18.98 12.47
C ILE A 250 -13.00 -17.78 12.16
N ARG A 251 -14.28 -17.78 12.58
CA ARG A 251 -15.17 -16.61 12.43
C ARG A 251 -14.65 -15.39 13.20
N LYS A 252 -14.14 -15.55 14.43
CA LYS A 252 -13.55 -14.47 15.24
C LYS A 252 -12.28 -13.90 14.58
N ARG A 253 -11.38 -14.76 14.08
CA ARG A 253 -10.14 -14.37 13.38
C ARG A 253 -10.43 -13.69 12.03
N ARG A 254 -11.44 -14.15 11.28
CA ARG A 254 -11.94 -13.45 10.08
C ARG A 254 -12.59 -12.10 10.42
N MET A 255 -13.38 -12.01 11.49
CA MET A 255 -13.96 -10.75 12.00
C MET A 255 -12.88 -9.76 12.45
N GLN A 256 -11.79 -10.21 13.08
CA GLN A 256 -10.67 -9.36 13.46
C GLN A 256 -9.96 -8.79 12.23
N ARG A 257 -9.60 -9.64 11.26
CA ARG A 257 -9.03 -9.20 9.96
C ARG A 257 -9.95 -8.25 9.19
N ALA A 258 -11.27 -8.48 9.21
CA ALA A 258 -12.24 -7.56 8.62
C ALA A 258 -12.34 -6.23 9.37
N ARG A 259 -12.15 -6.22 10.70
CA ARG A 259 -12.06 -4.99 11.51
C ARG A 259 -10.76 -4.24 11.31
N GLU A 260 -9.64 -4.94 11.13
CA GLU A 260 -8.34 -4.37 10.76
C GLU A 260 -8.41 -3.71 9.38
N GLN A 261 -8.93 -4.43 8.37
CA GLN A 261 -9.18 -3.86 7.03
C GLN A 261 -10.22 -2.72 7.07
N ALA A 262 -11.23 -2.77 7.93
CA ALA A 262 -12.16 -1.66 8.13
C ALA A 262 -11.53 -0.46 8.86
N ALA A 263 -10.56 -0.66 9.75
CA ALA A 263 -9.80 0.40 10.38
C ALA A 263 -8.87 1.09 9.38
N ILE A 264 -8.15 0.32 8.56
CA ILE A 264 -7.35 0.85 7.44
C ILE A 264 -8.26 1.60 6.45
N ARG A 265 -9.40 1.04 6.06
CA ARG A 265 -10.39 1.75 5.22
C ARG A 265 -10.98 3.01 5.86
N ARG A 266 -11.01 3.12 7.20
CA ARG A 266 -11.38 4.36 7.92
C ARG A 266 -10.24 5.39 7.93
N GLN A 267 -8.98 4.95 7.98
CA GLN A 267 -7.82 5.82 7.81
C GLN A 267 -7.80 6.43 6.40
N TRP A 268 -7.99 5.63 5.35
CA TRP A 268 -8.06 6.10 3.96
C TRP A 268 -9.29 6.98 3.67
N ARG A 269 -10.48 6.61 4.16
CA ARG A 269 -11.67 7.48 4.03
C ARG A 269 -11.61 8.71 4.94
N GLY A 270 -10.67 8.73 5.90
CA GLY A 270 -10.33 9.87 6.73
C GLY A 270 -9.32 10.81 6.07
N SER A 271 -8.32 10.32 5.34
CA SER A 271 -7.27 11.18 4.77
C SER A 271 -7.81 12.17 3.72
N GLN A 272 -8.86 11.82 2.97
CA GLN A 272 -9.56 12.76 2.08
C GLN A 272 -10.35 13.87 2.79
N PHE A 273 -10.55 13.82 4.12
CA PHE A 273 -11.37 14.79 4.86
C PHE A 273 -10.73 15.34 6.17
N LEU A 274 -9.63 14.76 6.65
CA LEU A 274 -9.03 15.13 7.95
C LEU A 274 -7.87 16.13 7.89
N THR A 275 -7.36 16.46 6.69
CA THR A 275 -6.43 17.58 6.48
C THR A 275 -6.96 18.89 7.07
N HIS A 276 -8.28 19.09 7.07
CA HIS A 276 -8.90 20.34 7.53
C HIS A 276 -9.14 20.44 9.05
N SER A 277 -9.20 19.31 9.76
CA SER A 277 -9.80 19.26 11.12
C SER A 277 -8.87 19.63 12.27
N ARG A 278 -7.55 19.39 12.14
CA ARG A 278 -6.57 19.70 13.20
C ARG A 278 -6.08 21.15 13.16
N ILE A 279 -6.19 21.81 12.00
CA ILE A 279 -5.71 23.18 11.76
C ILE A 279 -6.61 24.23 12.44
N TRP A 280 -7.94 24.11 12.30
CA TRP A 280 -8.91 25.05 12.89
C TRP A 280 -8.78 25.21 14.41
N ARG A 281 -8.38 24.16 15.13
CA ARG A 281 -8.21 24.19 16.59
C ARG A 281 -6.96 24.92 17.07
N TRP A 282 -6.06 25.30 16.16
CA TRP A 282 -4.87 26.11 16.44
C TRP A 282 -5.03 27.55 15.97
N ILE A 283 -5.68 27.78 14.83
CA ILE A 283 -5.94 29.12 14.26
C ILE A 283 -6.76 30.01 15.21
N LEU A 284 -7.76 29.45 15.90
CA LEU A 284 -8.69 30.21 16.75
C LEU A 284 -8.11 30.65 18.11
N ASN A 285 -6.82 30.43 18.40
CA ASN A 285 -6.26 30.55 19.74
C ASN A 285 -4.92 31.32 19.84
N LEU A 286 -4.58 32.16 18.86
CA LEU A 286 -3.44 33.10 18.98
C LEU A 286 -3.87 34.38 19.73
N PRO A 287 -3.16 34.81 20.78
CA PRO A 287 -3.35 36.13 21.37
C PRO A 287 -2.96 37.24 20.38
N THR A 288 -3.82 38.26 20.23
CA THR A 288 -3.54 39.44 19.42
C THR A 288 -2.50 40.35 20.07
N ALA A 289 -1.24 40.24 19.64
CA ALA A 289 -0.18 41.17 20.01
C ALA A 289 -0.42 42.57 19.39
N PRO A 290 -0.07 43.67 20.09
CA PRO A 290 -0.43 45.02 19.67
C PRO A 290 0.41 45.57 18.50
N GLU A 291 -0.24 46.36 17.65
CA GLU A 291 0.30 46.96 16.43
C GLU A 291 1.30 48.10 16.73
N THR A 292 2.58 47.90 16.43
CA THR A 292 3.61 48.94 16.56
C THR A 292 3.77 49.74 15.27
N ARG A 293 3.14 50.93 15.21
CA ARG A 293 3.36 51.90 14.12
C ARG A 293 4.84 52.29 14.02
N ILE A 294 5.47 52.00 12.88
CA ILE A 294 6.77 52.58 12.50
C ILE A 294 6.56 53.69 11.46
N THR A 295 6.52 54.94 11.91
CA THR A 295 6.56 56.11 11.03
C THR A 295 7.98 56.32 10.50
N LYS A 296 8.20 56.02 9.21
CA LYS A 296 9.50 56.20 8.54
C LYS A 296 9.49 57.46 7.67
N ALA A 297 10.32 58.44 8.01
CA ALA A 297 10.44 59.69 7.25
C ALA A 297 11.23 59.50 5.93
N PRO A 298 10.98 60.32 4.88
CA PRO A 298 11.74 60.25 3.63
C PRO A 298 13.19 60.72 3.76
N ILE A 299 14.09 60.09 3.00
CA ILE A 299 15.49 60.52 2.85
C ILE A 299 15.58 61.48 1.66
N PRO A 300 16.24 62.66 1.78
CA PRO A 300 16.42 63.57 0.64
C PRO A 300 17.43 63.03 -0.37
N VAL A 301 17.08 63.09 -1.65
CA VAL A 301 17.94 62.65 -2.78
C VAL A 301 18.40 63.88 -3.58
N PRO A 302 19.69 64.01 -3.94
CA PRO A 302 20.18 65.15 -4.71
C PRO A 302 19.73 65.10 -6.19
N PRO A 303 19.57 66.24 -6.86
CA PRO A 303 19.04 66.31 -8.22
C PRO A 303 20.05 65.85 -9.28
N ILE A 304 19.68 64.84 -10.07
CA ILE A 304 20.42 64.39 -11.25
C ILE A 304 20.07 65.30 -12.44
N ARG A 305 21.07 65.77 -13.18
CA ARG A 305 20.86 66.52 -14.44
C ARG A 305 20.43 65.56 -15.55
N VAL A 306 19.32 65.88 -16.21
CA VAL A 306 18.81 65.15 -17.38
C VAL A 306 19.21 65.90 -18.67
N PRO A 307 19.77 65.25 -19.70
CA PRO A 307 19.95 65.85 -21.03
C PRO A 307 18.60 65.94 -21.78
N PRO A 308 18.50 66.79 -22.83
CA PRO A 308 17.25 67.01 -23.58
C PRO A 308 16.81 65.80 -24.41
N ALA A 309 15.52 65.76 -24.72
CA ALA A 309 14.82 64.56 -25.19
C ALA A 309 15.10 64.17 -26.66
N MET A 310 15.19 62.85 -26.88
CA MET A 310 14.61 62.20 -28.07
C MET A 310 13.41 61.37 -27.61
N ALA A 311 12.28 61.47 -28.32
CA ALA A 311 11.03 60.83 -27.95
C ALA A 311 10.70 59.64 -28.87
N PRO A 312 10.75 58.39 -28.38
CA PRO A 312 10.14 57.26 -29.08
C PRO A 312 8.66 57.13 -28.71
N THR A 313 7.78 57.21 -29.69
CA THR A 313 6.33 57.05 -29.50
C THR A 313 5.96 55.57 -29.28
N TYR A 314 6.05 55.11 -28.03
CA TYR A 314 5.47 53.83 -27.62
C TYR A 314 3.99 54.02 -27.26
N GLN A 315 3.10 53.36 -28.00
CA GLN A 315 1.69 53.28 -27.63
C GLN A 315 1.51 52.26 -26.50
N THR A 316 0.94 52.70 -25.37
CA THR A 316 0.58 51.81 -24.27
C THR A 316 -0.57 50.89 -24.69
N PRO A 317 -0.45 49.55 -24.57
CA PRO A 317 -1.58 48.67 -24.81
C PRO A 317 -2.64 48.87 -23.72
N THR A 318 -3.85 49.28 -24.13
CA THR A 318 -4.96 49.49 -23.21
C THR A 318 -5.37 48.16 -22.56
N SER A 319 -5.24 48.07 -21.24
CA SER A 319 -5.67 46.90 -20.45
C SER A 319 -7.20 46.74 -20.49
N ARG A 320 -7.72 46.03 -21.49
CA ARG A 320 -9.11 45.56 -21.51
C ARG A 320 -9.36 44.60 -20.35
N SER A 321 -10.17 45.00 -19.39
CA SER A 321 -10.80 44.05 -18.46
C SER A 321 -11.85 43.26 -19.23
N PHE A 322 -11.58 42.00 -19.55
CA PHE A 322 -12.59 41.10 -20.11
C PHE A 322 -13.74 40.93 -19.13
N THR A 323 -14.96 41.15 -19.61
CA THR A 323 -16.20 40.85 -18.87
C THR A 323 -16.80 39.55 -19.40
N VAL A 324 -17.56 38.83 -18.56
CA VAL A 324 -18.10 37.52 -18.96
C VAL A 324 -19.08 37.63 -20.14
N THR A 325 -19.73 38.78 -20.30
CA THR A 325 -20.55 39.15 -21.46
C THR A 325 -19.79 39.17 -22.78
N ASP A 326 -18.46 39.29 -22.79
CA ASP A 326 -17.65 39.22 -24.01
C ASP A 326 -17.52 37.76 -24.52
N LEU A 327 -17.64 36.75 -23.64
CA LEU A 327 -17.51 35.33 -24.00
C LEU A 327 -18.76 34.72 -24.62
N GLU A 328 -19.93 35.32 -24.42
CA GLU A 328 -21.18 34.88 -25.08
C GLU A 328 -21.26 35.30 -26.56
N SER A 329 -20.33 36.15 -27.04
CA SER A 329 -20.31 36.65 -28.41
C SER A 329 -19.43 35.88 -29.40
N GLU A 330 -18.45 35.10 -28.93
CA GLU A 330 -17.46 34.42 -29.80
C GLU A 330 -17.58 32.89 -29.78
N GLY A 331 -18.78 32.36 -30.06
CA GLY A 331 -18.97 30.99 -30.54
C GLY A 331 -18.42 29.85 -29.65
N GLY A 332 -18.22 30.09 -28.35
CA GLY A 332 -17.61 29.15 -27.43
C GLY A 332 -18.44 27.86 -27.27
N ASP A 333 -17.73 26.74 -27.07
CA ASP A 333 -18.36 25.43 -26.87
C ASP A 333 -19.34 25.49 -25.69
N SER A 334 -20.63 25.31 -25.99
CA SER A 334 -21.72 25.57 -25.05
C SER A 334 -21.71 24.61 -23.85
N SER A 335 -21.01 23.47 -23.96
CA SER A 335 -20.80 22.58 -22.83
C SER A 335 -19.97 23.24 -21.71
N VAL A 336 -18.91 23.96 -22.08
CA VAL A 336 -18.01 24.61 -21.12
C VAL A 336 -18.70 25.80 -20.44
N VAL A 337 -19.53 26.55 -21.19
CA VAL A 337 -20.33 27.65 -20.64
C VAL A 337 -21.40 27.13 -19.67
N ALA A 338 -22.02 25.99 -19.97
CA ALA A 338 -22.98 25.34 -19.07
C ALA A 338 -22.33 24.86 -17.76
N GLU A 339 -21.17 24.19 -17.85
CA GLU A 339 -20.42 23.70 -16.68
C GLU A 339 -19.94 24.85 -15.77
N ILE A 340 -19.44 25.94 -16.36
CA ILE A 340 -19.08 27.17 -15.61
C ILE A 340 -20.30 27.79 -14.90
N ARG A 341 -21.51 27.67 -15.47
CA ARG A 341 -22.75 28.14 -14.83
C ARG A 341 -23.13 27.25 -13.65
N GLU A 342 -23.11 25.93 -13.82
CA GLU A 342 -23.44 24.95 -12.76
C GLU A 342 -22.50 25.08 -11.55
N ILE A 343 -21.19 25.22 -11.79
CA ILE A 343 -20.18 25.47 -10.74
C ILE A 343 -20.48 26.77 -9.97
N ARG A 344 -20.95 27.82 -10.65
CA ARG A 344 -21.33 29.10 -10.01
C ARG A 344 -22.59 28.96 -9.15
N GLU A 345 -23.61 28.25 -9.63
CA GLU A 345 -24.85 27.99 -8.90
C GLU A 345 -24.59 27.14 -7.64
N ALA A 346 -23.78 26.08 -7.76
CA ALA A 346 -23.33 25.27 -6.63
C ALA A 346 -22.56 26.10 -5.58
N LEU A 347 -21.67 27.00 -6.01
CA LEU A 347 -20.91 27.88 -5.12
C LEU A 347 -21.80 28.89 -4.38
N VAL A 348 -22.89 29.36 -5.00
CA VAL A 348 -23.89 30.22 -4.34
C VAL A 348 -24.68 29.43 -3.29
N HIS A 349 -25.13 28.21 -3.62
CA HIS A 349 -25.80 27.32 -2.66
C HIS A 349 -24.94 26.97 -1.45
N LEU A 350 -23.67 26.65 -1.65
CA LEU A 350 -22.73 26.33 -0.57
C LEU A 350 -22.51 27.52 0.38
N ARG A 351 -22.40 28.74 -0.17
CA ARG A 351 -22.30 29.99 0.62
C ARG A 351 -23.57 30.31 1.40
N ALA A 352 -24.75 30.00 0.84
CA ALA A 352 -26.02 30.14 1.56
C ALA A 352 -26.11 29.15 2.73
N GLN A 353 -25.71 27.89 2.53
CA GLN A 353 -25.65 26.87 3.59
C GLN A 353 -24.66 27.27 4.71
N GLN A 354 -23.49 27.81 4.38
CA GLN A 354 -22.53 28.30 5.38
C GLN A 354 -23.11 29.43 6.26
N ARG A 355 -23.85 30.38 5.66
CA ARG A 355 -24.53 31.44 6.45
C ARG A 355 -25.59 30.87 7.38
N ALA A 356 -26.48 30.02 6.86
CA ALA A 356 -27.52 29.37 7.66
C ALA A 356 -26.94 28.52 8.82
N MET A 357 -25.80 27.87 8.61
CA MET A 357 -25.10 27.12 9.66
C MET A 357 -24.47 28.04 10.72
N THR A 358 -23.99 29.23 10.34
CA THR A 358 -23.45 30.22 11.27
C THR A 358 -24.57 30.87 12.10
N GLU A 359 -25.66 31.28 11.44
CA GLU A 359 -26.86 31.83 12.08
C GLU A 359 -27.51 30.82 13.05
N ALA A 360 -27.46 29.53 12.74
CA ALA A 360 -27.92 28.46 13.63
C ALA A 360 -26.98 28.18 14.82
N LEU A 361 -25.72 28.63 14.79
CA LEU A 361 -24.78 28.56 15.91
C LEU A 361 -24.91 29.76 16.85
N ASP A 362 -25.17 30.96 16.30
CA ASP A 362 -25.33 32.21 17.07
C ASP A 362 -26.76 32.38 17.64
N ALA A 363 -27.71 31.51 17.25
CA ALA A 363 -29.07 31.52 17.77
C ALA A 363 -29.09 31.22 19.29
N PRO A 364 -29.63 32.12 20.14
CA PRO A 364 -29.69 31.88 21.58
C PRO A 364 -30.60 30.69 21.90
N PRO A 365 -30.27 29.87 22.91
CA PRO A 365 -31.08 28.71 23.26
C PRO A 365 -32.50 29.13 23.68
N PRO A 366 -33.54 28.38 23.29
CA PRO A 366 -34.91 28.72 23.67
C PRO A 366 -35.06 28.67 25.18
N TYR A 367 -35.46 29.80 25.78
CA TYR A 367 -35.69 29.90 27.22
C TYR A 367 -36.74 28.87 27.65
N ALA A 368 -36.38 28.03 28.62
CA ALA A 368 -37.34 27.14 29.26
C ALA A 368 -38.40 27.97 30.00
N PRO A 369 -39.71 27.68 29.85
CA PRO A 369 -40.74 28.35 30.62
C PRO A 369 -40.61 28.03 32.11
N SER A 370 -40.79 29.06 32.93
CA SER A 370 -40.72 29.04 34.41
C SER A 370 -42.03 28.59 35.06
#